data_AF-A0A2Z6P2K7-F1
#
_entry.id   AF-A0A2Z6P2K7-F1
#
_cell.length_a   1.000
_cell.length_b   1.000
_cell.length_c   1.000
_cell.angle_alpha   90.00
_cell.angle_beta   90.00
_cell.angle_gamma   90.00
#
_symmetry.space_group_name_H-M   'P 1'
#
loop_
_entity.id
_entity.type
_entity.pdbx_description
1 polymer ?
#
loop_
_entity_poly.entity_id
_entity_poly.type
_entity_poly.pdbx_seq_one_letter_code
_entity_poly.pdbx_strand_id
1 'polypeptide(L)'
;MVLDYGYFGDVLSLDTTYCTNDANRPLALFSGFNHYRGSVIFGAALMYDETIESFKWLFDTFLQAHNNKKPRTVFTDQAQAMARALAEVMPETHHGLCTWHLMQNRIKRLGNLMKGRSYFLRDLKRCVYEFDDEAIFEKAWTDLVNDYKVHDCNWIKSVYAIKKKWASCYMKEAFTLGMRSTQVSESLNAHFKSCMKPNMDITQFFKHFEQVVEEKRGKELSCEYESSHKLASCKKFDTFDILCSHALKVFEANDVKAAPEKYILRRWTREARCGIVKDFRGNEVEGDPKLSRTRMFRQVVSKFIRAATDASSSEECLEIVDNSVDVMCAKIIEFRLQAIDNDCHINDNPTFVSSNVMQPNGFKVRPCRKGPQRRPKSWVECQSKQGKRVQTQRARPHNQVSEAKELPTQLLDGVCCSPPTYEAPQTQDAQISFTTLLMTPLNDTDIGRIGDLGVDLL
;
A
#
# COMPACT_ATOMS: atom_id res chain seq x y z
N MET A 1 -5.22 22.65 2.15
CA MET A 1 -4.50 22.38 3.40
C MET A 1 -5.46 21.96 4.52
N VAL A 2 -6.43 22.79 4.96
CA VAL A 2 -7.39 22.43 6.03
C VAL A 2 -8.24 21.19 5.68
N LEU A 3 -8.86 21.17 4.51
CA LEU A 3 -9.62 20.00 4.02
C LEU A 3 -8.74 18.76 3.89
N ASP A 4 -7.51 18.94 3.38
CA ASP A 4 -6.56 17.86 3.21
C ASP A 4 -6.21 17.19 4.55
N TYR A 5 -6.03 17.98 5.62
CA TYR A 5 -5.85 17.45 6.97
C TYR A 5 -7.12 16.80 7.53
N GLY A 6 -8.29 17.33 7.18
CA GLY A 6 -9.59 16.71 7.48
C GLY A 6 -9.66 15.26 7.00
N TYR A 7 -9.19 14.98 5.78
CA TYR A 7 -9.19 13.63 5.19
C TYR A 7 -7.98 12.78 5.56
N PHE A 8 -6.78 13.36 5.59
CA PHE A 8 -5.52 12.62 5.63
C PHE A 8 -4.69 12.85 6.90
N GLY A 9 -5.17 13.69 7.82
CA GLY A 9 -4.44 14.13 9.02
C GLY A 9 -4.32 13.12 10.16
N ASP A 10 -4.68 11.85 9.97
CA ASP A 10 -4.53 10.84 11.03
C ASP A 10 -3.07 10.59 11.39
N VAL A 11 -2.17 10.75 10.42
CA VAL A 11 -0.74 10.56 10.57
C VAL A 11 -0.01 11.72 9.92
N LEU A 12 0.80 12.44 10.69
CA LEU A 12 1.57 13.59 10.19
C LEU A 12 3.06 13.47 10.51
N SER A 13 3.87 14.08 9.66
CA SER A 13 5.30 14.32 9.86
C SER A 13 5.50 15.82 10.02
N LEU A 14 6.18 16.21 11.09
CA LEU A 14 6.67 17.56 11.31
C LEU A 14 8.19 17.56 11.18
N ASP A 15 8.69 18.52 10.41
CA ASP A 15 10.12 18.71 10.21
C ASP A 15 10.42 20.21 10.18
N THR A 16 11.57 20.60 10.73
CA THR A 16 12.04 21.98 10.73
C THR A 16 13.27 22.10 9.83
N THR A 17 13.25 23.08 8.93
CA THR A 17 14.39 23.36 8.03
C THR A 17 14.91 24.77 8.23
N TYR A 18 16.23 24.87 8.34
CA TYR A 18 16.96 26.14 8.49
C TYR A 18 17.23 26.81 7.14
N CYS A 19 17.40 28.14 7.18
CA CYS A 19 17.88 28.99 6.08
C CYS A 19 16.95 29.11 4.87
N THR A 20 15.64 29.25 5.09
CA THR A 20 14.65 29.40 4.01
C THR A 20 14.33 30.85 3.63
N ASN A 21 14.83 31.83 4.38
CA ASN A 21 14.64 33.26 4.14
C ASN A 21 15.80 34.12 4.69
N ASP A 22 15.79 35.42 4.36
CA ASP A 22 16.83 36.41 4.75
C ASP A 22 16.99 36.54 6.26
N ALA A 23 15.93 36.23 7.00
CA ALA A 23 15.89 36.25 8.46
C ALA A 23 16.40 34.95 9.10
N ASN A 24 16.81 33.96 8.30
CA ASN A 24 17.23 32.61 8.72
C ASN A 24 16.26 31.92 9.68
N ARG A 25 14.95 32.16 9.51
CA ARG A 25 13.90 31.58 10.37
C ARG A 25 13.71 30.09 10.07
N PRO A 26 13.58 29.22 11.09
CA PRO A 26 13.20 27.83 10.87
C PRO A 26 11.83 27.72 10.21
N LEU A 27 11.73 26.98 9.11
CA LEU A 27 10.46 26.61 8.49
C LEU A 27 9.99 25.27 9.06
N ALA A 28 8.91 25.30 9.82
CA ALA A 28 8.18 24.12 10.26
C ALA A 28 7.15 23.69 9.19
N LEU A 29 7.19 22.43 8.77
CA LEU A 29 6.30 21.89 7.74
C LEU A 29 5.50 20.70 8.28
N PHE A 30 4.17 20.83 8.30
CA PHE A 30 3.26 19.74 8.60
C PHE A 30 2.88 19.02 7.32
N SER A 31 3.19 17.72 7.23
CA SER A 31 2.99 16.94 6.02
C SER A 31 2.52 15.52 6.30
N GLY A 32 1.95 14.86 5.29
CA GLY A 32 1.50 13.48 5.38
C GLY A 32 1.32 12.86 4.00
N PHE A 33 0.43 11.87 3.90
CA PHE A 33 0.13 11.16 2.65
C PHE A 33 -1.33 11.31 2.24
N ASN A 34 -1.60 11.51 0.95
CA ASN A 34 -2.93 11.27 0.38
C ASN A 34 -3.17 9.76 0.14
N HIS A 35 -4.35 9.43 -0.40
CA HIS A 35 -4.74 8.07 -0.77
C HIS A 35 -3.87 7.42 -1.86
N TYR A 36 -3.05 8.19 -2.58
CA TYR A 36 -2.05 7.66 -3.53
C TYR A 36 -0.66 7.49 -2.91
N ARG A 37 -0.51 7.68 -1.60
CA ARG A 37 0.79 7.77 -0.90
C ARG A 37 1.70 8.88 -1.44
N GLY A 38 1.11 9.90 -2.07
CA GLY A 38 1.77 11.13 -2.44
C GLY A 38 1.88 12.08 -1.24
N SER A 39 2.97 12.85 -1.16
CA SER A 39 3.16 13.82 -0.08
C SER A 39 2.14 14.96 -0.17
N VAL A 40 1.49 15.26 0.95
CA VAL A 40 0.55 16.38 1.10
C VAL A 40 1.04 17.31 2.21
N ILE A 41 0.82 18.60 2.04
CA ILE A 41 1.16 19.63 3.02
C ILE A 41 -0.13 20.03 3.75
N PHE A 42 -0.13 19.90 5.07
CA PHE A 42 -1.26 20.25 5.93
C PHE A 42 -1.14 21.67 6.48
N GLY A 43 0.08 22.17 6.63
CA GLY A 43 0.35 23.53 7.08
C GLY A 43 1.84 23.81 7.12
N ALA A 44 2.20 25.08 7.30
CA ALA A 44 3.57 25.52 7.47
C ALA A 44 3.64 26.76 8.36
N ALA A 45 4.76 26.95 9.04
CA ALA A 45 5.01 28.15 9.84
C ALA A 45 6.49 28.54 9.79
N LEU A 46 6.76 29.84 9.72
CA LEU A 46 8.09 30.39 9.96
C LEU A 46 8.21 30.69 11.45
N MET A 47 9.07 29.94 12.14
CA MET A 47 9.25 30.07 13.58
C MET A 47 10.34 31.08 13.91
N TYR A 48 10.28 31.68 15.10
CA TYR A 48 11.34 32.55 15.59
C TYR A 48 12.57 31.74 16.03
N ASP A 49 12.33 30.68 16.81
CA ASP A 49 13.32 29.75 17.35
C ASP A 49 12.73 28.33 17.49
N GLU A 50 13.55 27.39 18.00
CA GLU A 50 13.16 25.99 18.25
C GLU A 50 13.09 25.68 19.77
N THR A 51 12.47 26.59 20.54
CA THR A 51 12.21 26.39 21.98
C THR A 51 10.96 25.54 22.23
N ILE A 52 10.78 25.06 23.47
CA ILE A 52 9.61 24.26 23.85
C ILE A 52 8.35 25.11 23.68
N GLU A 53 8.41 26.36 24.12
CA GLU A 53 7.33 27.35 24.09
C GLU A 53 6.91 27.67 22.65
N SER A 54 7.87 27.88 21.74
CA SER A 54 7.60 28.07 20.32
C SER A 54 6.94 26.86 19.68
N PHE A 55 7.36 25.64 20.02
CA PHE A 55 6.70 24.43 19.53
C PHE A 55 5.31 24.22 20.13
N LYS A 56 5.07 24.57 21.39
CA LYS A 56 3.73 24.53 21.98
C LYS A 56 2.79 25.46 21.24
N TRP A 57 3.20 26.71 21.06
CA TRP A 57 2.46 27.68 20.25
C TRP A 57 2.19 27.15 18.84
N LEU A 58 3.20 26.56 18.18
CA LEU A 58 3.04 25.98 16.85
C LEU A 58 1.97 24.88 16.83
N PHE A 59 2.02 23.94 17.77
CA PHE A 59 1.06 22.85 17.86
C PHE A 59 -0.35 23.33 18.19
N ASP A 60 -0.50 24.25 19.15
CA ASP A 60 -1.79 24.83 19.52
C ASP A 60 -2.40 25.59 18.33
N THR A 61 -1.60 26.40 17.64
CA THR A 61 -2.05 27.15 16.46
C THR A 61 -2.45 26.22 15.32
N PHE A 62 -1.67 25.17 15.07
CA PHE A 62 -2.01 24.15 14.07
C PHE A 62 -3.34 23.46 14.40
N LEU A 63 -3.55 23.05 15.66
CA LEU A 63 -4.79 22.41 16.08
C LEU A 63 -5.98 23.36 15.94
N GLN A 64 -5.87 24.61 16.38
CA GLN A 64 -6.93 25.61 16.24
C GLN A 64 -7.33 25.82 14.78
N ALA A 65 -6.35 25.91 13.87
CA ALA A 65 -6.59 26.03 12.44
C ALA A 65 -7.26 24.79 11.81
N HIS A 66 -7.22 23.65 12.49
CA HIS A 66 -7.72 22.37 12.02
C HIS A 66 -8.86 21.82 12.90
N ASN A 67 -9.69 22.71 13.47
CA ASN A 67 -10.85 22.37 14.29
C ASN A 67 -10.51 21.47 15.49
N ASN A 68 -9.33 21.67 16.07
CA ASN A 68 -8.77 20.89 17.18
C ASN A 68 -8.70 19.38 16.92
N LYS A 69 -8.72 18.95 15.65
CA LYS A 69 -8.52 17.54 15.29
C LYS A 69 -7.07 17.16 15.57
N LYS A 70 -6.84 16.30 16.56
CA LYS A 70 -5.52 15.74 16.87
C LYS A 70 -5.20 14.56 15.95
N PRO A 71 -3.95 14.44 15.47
CA PRO A 71 -3.50 13.25 14.74
C PRO A 71 -3.37 12.06 15.69
N ARG A 72 -3.49 10.84 15.16
CA ARG A 72 -3.22 9.61 15.93
C ARG A 72 -1.72 9.42 16.14
N THR A 73 -0.92 9.75 15.12
CA THR A 73 0.54 9.62 15.18
C THR A 73 1.23 10.83 14.57
N VAL A 74 2.24 11.34 15.27
CA VAL A 74 3.14 12.40 14.79
C VAL A 74 4.54 11.84 14.69
N PHE A 75 5.19 12.06 13.55
CA PHE A 75 6.60 11.81 13.36
C PHE A 75 7.39 13.10 13.40
N THR A 76 8.40 13.17 14.25
CA THR A 76 9.32 14.32 14.32
C THR A 76 10.76 13.87 14.13
N ASP A 77 11.68 14.81 14.04
CA ASP A 77 13.10 14.53 14.23
C ASP A 77 13.42 14.27 15.72
N GLN A 78 14.71 14.21 16.07
CA GLN A 78 15.16 13.95 17.45
C GLN A 78 15.23 15.22 18.32
N ALA A 79 14.58 16.33 17.94
CA ALA A 79 14.58 17.56 18.72
C ALA A 79 13.82 17.40 20.04
N GLN A 80 14.55 17.51 21.16
CA GLN A 80 13.97 17.32 22.50
C GLN A 80 12.90 18.36 22.84
N ALA A 81 13.05 19.59 22.34
CA ALA A 81 12.08 20.66 22.55
C ALA A 81 10.72 20.31 21.92
N MET A 82 10.73 19.91 20.64
CA MET A 82 9.55 19.47 19.90
C MET A 82 8.90 18.24 20.57
N ALA A 83 9.71 17.28 21.03
CA ALA A 83 9.23 16.09 21.73
C ALA A 83 8.49 16.41 23.03
N ARG A 84 8.98 17.38 23.81
CA ARG A 84 8.34 17.82 25.06
C ARG A 84 7.06 18.59 24.79
N ALA A 85 7.12 19.57 23.89
CA ALA A 85 5.95 20.33 23.47
C ALA A 85 4.82 19.43 22.96
N LEU A 86 5.14 18.42 22.15
CA LEU A 86 4.15 17.44 21.67
C LEU A 86 3.50 16.66 22.81
N ALA A 87 4.29 16.22 23.80
CA ALA A 87 3.78 15.48 24.94
C ALA A 87 2.86 16.33 25.85
N GLU A 88 3.08 17.64 25.89
CA GLU A 88 2.24 18.57 26.65
C GLU A 88 0.95 18.95 25.91
N VAL A 89 1.01 19.23 24.61
CA VAL A 89 -0.15 19.68 23.81
C VAL A 89 -1.04 18.52 23.38
N MET A 90 -0.45 17.37 23.03
CA MET A 90 -1.13 16.19 22.51
C MET A 90 -0.66 14.90 23.19
N PRO A 91 -0.94 14.71 24.49
CA PRO A 91 -0.44 13.55 25.25
C PRO A 91 -0.95 12.19 24.74
N GLU A 92 -2.12 12.16 24.09
CA GLU A 92 -2.72 10.96 23.52
C GLU A 92 -2.17 10.61 22.12
N THR A 93 -1.51 11.56 21.46
CA THR A 93 -0.94 11.35 20.13
C THR A 93 0.33 10.52 20.25
N HIS A 94 0.42 9.44 19.48
CA HIS A 94 1.62 8.62 19.44
C HIS A 94 2.78 9.40 18.80
N HIS A 95 3.91 9.45 19.49
CA HIS A 95 5.10 10.14 19.01
C HIS A 95 6.14 9.13 18.47
N GLY A 96 6.26 9.08 17.13
CA GLY A 96 7.32 8.36 16.43
C GLY A 96 8.50 9.25 16.03
N LEU A 97 9.70 8.69 15.97
CA LEU A 97 10.89 9.39 15.48
C LEU A 97 11.17 9.08 14.02
N CYS A 98 11.67 10.08 13.31
CA CYS A 98 12.05 9.96 11.93
C CYS A 98 13.26 9.05 11.77
N THR A 99 13.07 7.88 11.17
CA THR A 99 14.14 6.90 11.02
C THR A 99 15.22 7.39 10.04
N TRP A 100 14.94 8.33 9.14
CA TRP A 100 15.96 8.94 8.27
C TRP A 100 16.90 9.83 9.07
N HIS A 101 16.34 10.77 9.87
CA HIS A 101 17.14 11.65 10.72
C HIS A 101 17.95 10.84 11.74
N LEU A 102 17.35 9.79 12.30
CA LEU A 102 18.06 8.82 13.16
C LEU A 102 19.27 8.21 12.42
N MET A 103 19.09 7.81 11.16
CA MET A 103 20.15 7.23 10.34
C MET A 103 21.18 8.24 9.82
N GLN A 104 20.82 9.50 9.63
CA GLN A 104 21.73 10.57 9.19
C GLN A 104 22.62 11.07 10.34
N ASN A 105 22.05 11.22 11.54
CA ASN A 105 22.80 11.60 12.74
C ASN A 105 23.92 10.59 13.06
N ARG A 106 23.73 9.31 12.68
CA ARG A 106 24.78 8.28 12.71
C ARG A 106 25.97 8.62 11.82
N ILE A 107 25.74 9.04 10.56
CA ILE A 107 26.80 9.24 9.56
C ILE A 107 27.81 10.27 10.08
N LYS A 108 27.31 11.33 10.71
CA LYS A 108 28.14 12.38 11.31
C LYS A 108 28.95 11.92 12.51
N ARG A 109 28.43 10.98 13.32
CA ARG A 109 29.02 10.59 14.62
C ARG A 109 29.84 9.30 14.58
N LEU A 110 29.51 8.38 13.68
CA LEU A 110 30.13 7.05 13.55
C LEU A 110 30.80 6.83 12.19
N GLY A 111 31.12 7.91 11.46
CA GLY A 111 31.76 7.84 10.14
C GLY A 111 33.00 6.95 10.07
N ASN A 112 33.75 6.82 11.17
CA ASN A 112 34.92 5.93 11.24
C ASN A 112 34.57 4.43 11.26
N LEU A 113 33.44 4.03 11.86
CA LEU A 113 32.95 2.63 11.85
C LEU A 113 32.34 2.22 10.52
N MET A 114 32.09 3.19 9.64
CA MET A 114 31.61 2.98 8.27
C MET A 114 32.74 2.96 7.22
N LYS A 115 34.00 3.09 7.66
CA LYS A 115 35.17 2.91 6.79
C LYS A 115 35.51 1.42 6.67
N GLY A 116 35.84 0.98 5.46
CA GLY A 116 36.04 -0.45 5.16
C GLY A 116 34.71 -1.20 5.04
N ARG A 117 34.75 -2.50 4.69
CA ARG A 117 33.58 -3.37 4.45
C ARG A 117 32.75 -3.69 5.71
N SER A 118 32.56 -2.72 6.61
CA SER A 118 31.76 -2.84 7.82
C SER A 118 30.29 -3.04 7.47
N TYR A 119 29.69 -4.10 8.00
CA TYR A 119 28.26 -4.37 7.85
C TYR A 119 27.40 -3.64 8.89
N PHE A 120 27.99 -2.76 9.70
CA PHE A 120 27.31 -2.08 10.81
C PHE A 120 26.03 -1.38 10.36
N LEU A 121 26.09 -0.68 9.23
CA LEU A 121 24.94 0.02 8.67
C LEU A 121 23.82 -0.94 8.27
N ARG A 122 24.18 -2.08 7.70
CA ARG A 122 23.20 -3.11 7.34
C ARG A 122 22.54 -3.60 8.63
N ASP A 123 23.32 -4.04 9.60
CA ASP A 123 22.81 -4.68 10.81
C ASP A 123 21.99 -3.70 11.68
N LEU A 124 22.37 -2.42 11.72
CA LEU A 124 21.56 -1.37 12.35
C LEU A 124 20.24 -1.13 11.59
N LYS A 125 20.24 -1.14 10.24
CA LYS A 125 18.99 -1.04 9.48
C LYS A 125 18.06 -2.22 9.77
N ARG A 126 18.59 -3.42 9.96
CA ARG A 126 17.81 -4.58 10.38
C ARG A 126 17.14 -4.32 11.73
N CYS A 127 17.88 -3.77 12.68
CA CYS A 127 17.34 -3.38 13.99
C CYS A 127 16.19 -2.36 13.89
N VAL A 128 16.26 -1.43 12.94
CA VAL A 128 15.20 -0.42 12.77
C VAL A 128 13.96 -1.00 12.07
N TYR A 129 14.14 -1.85 11.05
CA TYR A 129 13.07 -2.17 10.10
C TYR A 129 12.63 -3.63 10.02
N GLU A 130 13.47 -4.60 10.38
CA GLU A 130 13.26 -6.01 10.02
C GLU A 130 12.68 -6.87 11.15
N PHE A 131 12.88 -6.46 12.40
CA PHE A 131 12.43 -7.25 13.54
C PHE A 131 11.04 -6.82 13.98
N ASP A 132 10.11 -7.75 13.90
CA ASP A 132 8.75 -7.60 14.42
C ASP A 132 8.64 -8.03 15.88
N ASP A 133 9.48 -8.94 16.35
CA ASP A 133 9.47 -9.43 17.74
C ASP A 133 10.46 -8.67 18.62
N GLU A 134 10.02 -8.26 19.81
CA GLU A 134 10.84 -7.49 20.76
C GLU A 134 12.05 -8.30 21.25
N ALA A 135 11.90 -9.59 21.54
CA ALA A 135 13.00 -10.42 22.03
C ALA A 135 14.05 -10.66 20.93
N ILE A 136 13.61 -10.85 19.67
CA ILE A 136 14.51 -10.93 18.52
C ILE A 136 15.26 -9.61 18.33
N PHE A 137 14.57 -8.47 18.45
CA PHE A 137 15.20 -7.16 18.39
C PHE A 137 16.26 -6.99 19.49
N GLU A 138 15.95 -7.31 20.75
CA GLU A 138 16.89 -7.14 21.86
C GLU A 138 18.15 -7.97 21.68
N LYS A 139 18.00 -9.22 21.21
CA LYS A 139 19.12 -10.07 20.85
C LYS A 139 19.96 -9.43 19.74
N ALA A 140 19.32 -9.06 18.62
CA ALA A 140 20.02 -8.48 17.48
C ALA A 140 20.72 -7.15 17.81
N TRP A 141 20.12 -6.33 18.68
CA TRP A 141 20.75 -5.10 19.16
C TRP A 141 21.97 -5.41 20.03
N THR A 142 21.87 -6.39 20.94
CA THR A 142 22.99 -6.82 21.79
C THR A 142 24.15 -7.33 20.92
N ASP A 143 23.85 -8.18 19.94
CA ASP A 143 24.82 -8.70 18.97
C ASP A 143 25.50 -7.54 18.21
N LEU A 144 24.73 -6.56 17.73
CA LEU A 144 25.26 -5.36 17.07
C LEU A 144 26.19 -4.54 17.98
N VAL A 145 25.87 -4.38 19.26
CA VAL A 145 26.74 -3.60 20.17
C VAL A 145 28.04 -4.36 20.45
N ASN A 146 27.97 -5.68 20.64
CA ASN A 146 29.12 -6.57 20.90
C ASN A 146 30.06 -6.66 19.69
N ASP A 147 29.52 -7.02 18.52
CA ASP A 147 30.29 -7.30 17.30
C ASP A 147 31.12 -6.09 16.85
N TYR A 148 30.55 -4.90 17.03
CA TYR A 148 31.17 -3.64 16.64
C TYR A 148 31.85 -2.90 17.80
N LYS A 149 31.85 -3.48 19.01
CA LYS A 149 32.49 -2.94 20.23
C LYS A 149 32.08 -1.50 20.53
N VAL A 150 30.78 -1.19 20.41
CA VAL A 150 30.24 0.17 20.59
C VAL A 150 29.56 0.40 21.94
N HIS A 151 29.89 -0.43 22.95
CA HIS A 151 29.32 -0.37 24.29
C HIS A 151 29.40 1.02 24.91
N ASP A 152 30.53 1.71 24.77
CA ASP A 152 30.77 3.02 25.39
C ASP A 152 30.36 4.19 24.50
N CYS A 153 29.74 3.92 23.35
CA CYS A 153 29.25 4.97 22.48
C CYS A 153 27.98 5.61 23.07
N ASN A 154 28.10 6.83 23.60
CA ASN A 154 26.98 7.60 24.14
C ASN A 154 25.82 7.73 23.14
N TRP A 155 26.12 7.87 21.85
CA TRP A 155 25.08 7.94 20.83
C TRP A 155 24.28 6.64 20.73
N ILE A 156 24.95 5.47 20.72
CA ILE A 156 24.26 4.15 20.69
C ILE A 156 23.39 3.97 21.93
N LYS A 157 23.90 4.31 23.12
CA LYS A 157 23.11 4.28 24.37
C LYS A 157 21.88 5.18 24.27
N SER A 158 22.04 6.40 23.75
CA SER A 158 20.93 7.36 23.62
C SER A 158 19.86 6.92 22.61
N VAL A 159 20.26 6.28 21.51
CA VAL A 159 19.34 5.76 20.49
C VAL A 159 18.56 4.56 21.03
N TYR A 160 19.23 3.67 21.76
CA TYR A 160 18.58 2.53 22.41
C TYR A 160 17.55 2.96 23.47
N ALA A 161 17.87 3.98 24.27
CA ALA A 161 16.97 4.49 25.30
C ALA A 161 15.60 4.93 24.77
N ILE A 162 15.54 5.33 23.49
CA ILE A 162 14.32 5.79 22.81
C ILE A 162 13.80 4.78 21.77
N LYS A 163 14.23 3.51 21.82
CA LYS A 163 13.87 2.43 20.86
C LYS A 163 12.38 2.30 20.58
N LYS A 164 11.54 2.54 21.60
CA LYS A 164 10.08 2.47 21.49
C LYS A 164 9.47 3.46 20.49
N LYS A 165 10.21 4.50 20.09
CA LYS A 165 9.75 5.52 19.14
C LYS A 165 10.19 5.27 17.69
N TRP A 166 11.02 4.27 17.41
CA TRP A 166 11.59 4.10 16.06
C TRP A 166 11.73 2.66 15.59
N ALA A 167 11.83 1.68 16.49
CA ALA A 167 12.01 0.28 16.11
C ALA A 167 10.67 -0.34 15.71
N SER A 168 10.64 -1.04 14.58
CA SER A 168 9.43 -1.64 14.00
C SER A 168 8.64 -2.48 15.01
N CYS A 169 9.31 -3.34 15.78
CA CYS A 169 8.69 -4.20 16.79
C CYS A 169 7.89 -3.44 17.85
N TYR A 170 8.34 -2.25 18.28
CA TYR A 170 7.68 -1.45 19.30
C TYR A 170 6.64 -0.48 18.73
N MET A 171 6.71 -0.17 17.44
CA MET A 171 5.78 0.75 16.76
C MET A 171 4.51 0.05 16.25
N LYS A 172 4.33 -1.25 16.55
CA LYS A 172 3.18 -2.06 16.10
C LYS A 172 1.82 -1.53 16.58
N GLU A 173 1.80 -0.95 17.76
CA GLU A 173 0.58 -0.37 18.35
C GLU A 173 0.26 1.02 17.78
N ALA A 174 1.22 1.64 17.10
CA ALA A 174 1.05 2.95 16.50
C ALA A 174 0.34 2.85 15.15
N PHE A 175 -0.67 3.70 14.94
CA PHE A 175 -1.28 3.85 13.62
C PHE A 175 -0.37 4.69 12.73
N THR A 176 0.44 4.06 11.88
CA THR A 176 1.48 4.77 11.10
C THR A 176 1.17 4.95 9.62
N LEU A 177 0.15 4.28 9.08
CA LEU A 177 -0.14 4.24 7.62
C LEU A 177 1.08 3.83 6.76
N GLY A 178 2.02 3.08 7.33
CA GLY A 178 3.29 2.73 6.68
C GLY A 178 4.27 3.90 6.57
N MET A 179 3.94 5.06 7.13
CA MET A 179 4.85 6.20 7.22
C MET A 179 5.99 5.89 8.18
N ARG A 180 7.21 5.91 7.63
CA ARG A 180 8.47 5.80 8.39
C ARG A 180 9.21 7.13 8.42
N SER A 181 8.48 8.21 8.09
CA SER A 181 8.82 9.62 7.85
C SER A 181 9.98 9.95 6.89
N THR A 182 10.80 8.97 6.49
CA THR A 182 11.97 9.17 5.63
C THR A 182 11.63 9.75 4.25
N GLN A 183 10.47 9.40 3.69
CA GLN A 183 10.14 9.73 2.30
C GLN A 183 9.44 11.08 2.15
N VAL A 184 8.63 11.47 3.13
CA VAL A 184 7.77 12.67 3.04
C VAL A 184 8.61 13.91 3.32
N SER A 185 9.29 13.95 4.46
CA SER A 185 10.03 15.15 4.85
C SER A 185 11.29 15.34 4.02
N GLU A 186 12.00 14.27 3.62
CA GLU A 186 13.17 14.36 2.73
C GLU A 186 12.79 14.96 1.37
N SER A 187 11.75 14.42 0.72
CA SER A 187 11.36 14.89 -0.61
C SER A 187 10.80 16.31 -0.60
N LEU A 188 10.05 16.68 0.44
CA LEU A 188 9.52 18.03 0.59
C LEU A 188 10.64 19.02 0.91
N ASN A 189 11.50 18.73 1.88
CA ASN A 189 12.59 19.63 2.25
C ASN A 189 13.61 19.79 1.13
N ALA A 190 13.94 18.72 0.40
CA ALA A 190 14.82 18.80 -0.76
C ALA A 190 14.20 19.67 -1.86
N HIS A 191 12.89 19.52 -2.10
CA HIS A 191 12.16 20.35 -3.05
C HIS A 191 12.21 21.83 -2.61
N PHE A 192 11.86 22.12 -1.36
CA PHE A 192 11.88 23.47 -0.82
C PHE A 192 13.28 24.08 -0.88
N LYS A 193 14.33 23.34 -0.52
CA LYS A 193 15.73 23.80 -0.67
C LYS A 193 16.14 24.09 -2.11
N SER A 194 15.54 23.41 -3.10
CA SER A 194 15.85 23.65 -4.50
C SER A 194 15.17 24.91 -5.06
N CYS A 195 14.02 25.28 -4.48
CA CYS A 195 13.19 26.40 -4.94
C CYS A 195 13.39 27.67 -4.10
N MET A 196 13.84 27.55 -2.85
CA MET A 196 14.04 28.66 -1.92
C MET A 196 15.51 29.06 -1.88
N LYS A 197 15.77 30.36 -2.06
CA LYS A 197 17.11 30.95 -1.94
C LYS A 197 17.24 31.64 -0.58
N PRO A 198 18.44 31.67 0.03
CA PRO A 198 18.64 32.31 1.35
C PRO A 198 18.37 33.83 1.38
N ASN A 199 18.34 34.48 0.21
CA ASN A 199 18.10 35.91 0.03
C ASN A 199 16.69 36.21 -0.54
N MET A 200 15.72 35.33 -0.25
CA MET A 200 14.34 35.46 -0.64
C MET A 200 13.52 36.20 0.43
N ASP A 201 12.83 37.27 0.02
CA ASP A 201 11.89 37.96 0.90
C ASP A 201 10.66 37.09 1.24
N ILE A 202 9.92 37.49 2.28
CA ILE A 202 8.79 36.69 2.78
C ILE A 202 7.64 36.55 1.76
N THR A 203 7.45 37.54 0.88
CA THR A 203 6.40 37.51 -0.16
C THR A 203 6.77 36.50 -1.24
N GLN A 204 8.03 36.52 -1.67
CA GLN A 204 8.58 35.55 -2.60
C GLN A 204 8.53 34.15 -1.99
N PHE A 205 8.85 34.00 -0.70
CA PHE A 205 8.73 32.72 0.01
C PHE A 205 7.32 32.16 -0.10
N PHE A 206 6.28 32.93 0.24
CA PHE A 206 4.90 32.46 0.17
C PHE A 206 4.47 32.12 -1.25
N LYS A 207 4.92 32.87 -2.26
CA LYS A 207 4.65 32.57 -3.67
C LYS A 207 5.23 31.22 -4.09
N HIS A 208 6.48 30.93 -3.72
CA HIS A 208 7.10 29.64 -4.03
C HIS A 208 6.48 28.51 -3.20
N PHE A 209 6.10 28.79 -1.95
CA PHE A 209 5.40 27.83 -1.12
C PHE A 209 4.06 27.41 -1.75
N GLU A 210 3.25 28.37 -2.19
CA GLU A 210 1.99 28.11 -2.88
C GLU A 210 2.20 27.31 -4.17
N GLN A 211 3.23 27.64 -4.97
CA GLN A 211 3.60 26.86 -6.15
C GLN A 211 3.90 25.39 -5.81
N VAL A 212 4.65 25.12 -4.74
CA VAL A 212 4.95 23.75 -4.31
C VAL A 212 3.67 23.03 -3.88
N VAL A 213 2.75 23.70 -3.17
CA VAL A 213 1.46 23.11 -2.79
C VAL A 213 0.64 22.75 -4.04
N GLU A 214 0.55 23.66 -5.01
CA GLU A 214 -0.19 23.44 -6.26
C GLU A 214 0.45 22.35 -7.13
N GLU A 215 1.77 22.23 -7.15
CA GLU A 215 2.45 21.11 -7.82
C GLU A 215 2.10 19.76 -7.19
N LYS A 216 1.94 19.69 -5.87
CA LYS A 216 1.54 18.45 -5.18
C LYS A 216 0.11 18.08 -5.51
N ARG A 217 -0.80 19.07 -5.53
CA ARG A 217 -2.20 18.88 -5.96
C ARG A 217 -2.31 18.48 -7.43
N GLY A 218 -1.53 19.11 -8.31
CA GLY A 218 -1.47 18.73 -9.73
C GLY A 218 -0.98 17.29 -9.95
N LYS A 219 0.01 16.84 -9.16
CA LYS A 219 0.46 15.44 -9.18
C LYS A 219 -0.63 14.48 -8.69
N GLU A 220 -1.37 14.84 -7.65
CA GLU A 220 -2.50 14.07 -7.16
C GLU A 220 -3.60 13.92 -8.23
N LEU A 221 -4.00 15.03 -8.87
CA LEU A 221 -4.96 15.02 -9.99
C LEU A 221 -4.48 14.16 -11.16
N SER A 222 -3.19 14.20 -11.48
CA SER A 222 -2.61 13.33 -12.49
C SER A 222 -2.71 11.85 -12.10
N CYS A 223 -2.40 11.50 -10.85
CA CYS A 223 -2.58 10.15 -10.34
C CYS A 223 -4.05 9.71 -10.37
N GLU A 224 -4.99 10.61 -10.04
CA GLU A 224 -6.42 10.34 -10.10
C GLU A 224 -6.89 10.09 -11.53
N TYR A 225 -6.48 10.94 -12.46
CA TYR A 225 -6.75 10.76 -13.89
C TYR A 225 -6.17 9.44 -14.40
N GLU A 226 -4.91 9.12 -14.09
CA GLU A 226 -4.30 7.87 -14.49
C GLU A 226 -5.03 6.66 -13.89
N SER A 227 -5.40 6.71 -12.61
CA SER A 227 -6.09 5.62 -11.94
C SER A 227 -7.47 5.36 -12.57
N SER A 228 -8.23 6.42 -12.82
CA SER A 228 -9.55 6.37 -13.46
C SER A 228 -9.47 5.92 -14.92
N HIS A 229 -8.54 6.49 -15.69
CA HIS A 229 -8.40 6.20 -17.12
C HIS A 229 -7.78 4.83 -17.39
N LYS A 230 -6.77 4.40 -16.61
CA LYS A 230 -6.15 3.07 -16.77
C LYS A 230 -7.08 1.93 -16.31
N LEU A 231 -7.95 2.16 -15.31
CA LEU A 231 -9.02 1.21 -14.98
C LEU A 231 -10.13 1.21 -16.04
N ALA A 232 -10.64 2.38 -16.43
CA ALA A 232 -11.76 2.50 -17.36
C ALA A 232 -11.43 2.02 -18.79
N SER A 233 -10.20 2.18 -19.24
CA SER A 233 -9.74 1.66 -20.54
C SER A 233 -9.57 0.14 -20.53
N CYS A 234 -9.39 -0.47 -19.36
CA CYS A 234 -9.09 -1.90 -19.28
C CYS A 234 -10.31 -2.77 -19.55
N LYS A 235 -11.51 -2.35 -19.08
CA LYS A 235 -12.84 -3.02 -19.14
C LYS A 235 -12.84 -4.56 -19.00
N LYS A 236 -11.78 -5.15 -18.47
CA LYS A 236 -11.55 -6.60 -18.53
C LYS A 236 -12.45 -7.34 -17.57
N PHE A 237 -12.82 -6.69 -16.48
CA PHE A 237 -13.84 -7.20 -15.57
C PHE A 237 -15.21 -7.12 -16.24
N ASP A 238 -15.57 -6.00 -16.84
CA ASP A 238 -16.87 -5.83 -17.53
C ASP A 238 -17.05 -6.75 -18.76
N THR A 239 -15.95 -7.13 -19.42
CA THR A 239 -15.98 -7.94 -20.66
C THR A 239 -15.65 -9.42 -20.45
N PHE A 240 -14.77 -9.74 -19.51
CA PHE A 240 -14.29 -11.11 -19.27
C PHE A 240 -14.52 -11.59 -17.85
N ASP A 241 -15.16 -10.81 -16.98
CA ASP A 241 -15.43 -11.19 -15.59
C ASP A 241 -14.14 -11.51 -14.80
N ILE A 242 -13.00 -10.92 -15.22
CA ILE A 242 -11.67 -11.11 -14.63
C ILE A 242 -10.98 -9.76 -14.44
N LEU A 243 -10.42 -9.54 -13.25
CA LEU A 243 -9.61 -8.36 -12.95
C LEU A 243 -8.40 -8.27 -13.90
N CYS A 244 -8.15 -7.09 -14.44
CA CYS A 244 -6.97 -6.90 -15.27
C CYS A 244 -5.70 -6.69 -14.47
N SER A 245 -4.56 -6.84 -15.13
CA SER A 245 -3.24 -6.62 -14.52
C SER A 245 -3.09 -5.23 -13.90
N HIS A 246 -3.80 -4.22 -14.43
CA HIS A 246 -3.82 -2.89 -13.83
C HIS A 246 -4.50 -2.88 -12.45
N ALA A 247 -5.69 -3.49 -12.33
CA ALA A 247 -6.38 -3.62 -11.05
C ALA A 247 -5.57 -4.44 -10.02
N LEU A 248 -4.91 -5.52 -10.47
CA LEU A 248 -4.05 -6.33 -9.61
C LEU A 248 -2.82 -5.55 -9.11
N LYS A 249 -2.20 -4.71 -9.95
CA LYS A 249 -1.11 -3.82 -9.52
C LYS A 249 -1.56 -2.79 -8.49
N VAL A 250 -2.79 -2.29 -8.61
CA VAL A 250 -3.37 -1.39 -7.60
C VAL A 250 -3.56 -2.13 -6.27
N PHE A 251 -4.01 -3.39 -6.28
CA PHE A 251 -4.11 -4.20 -5.06
C PHE A 251 -2.74 -4.42 -4.40
N GLU A 252 -1.71 -4.72 -5.19
CA GLU A 252 -0.33 -4.85 -4.71
C GLU A 252 0.18 -3.56 -4.08
N ALA A 253 0.00 -2.41 -4.75
CA ALA A 253 0.45 -1.11 -4.25
C ALA A 253 -0.23 -0.69 -2.93
N ASN A 254 -1.45 -1.18 -2.69
CA ASN A 254 -2.24 -0.91 -1.48
C ASN A 254 -2.12 -2.01 -0.41
N ASP A 255 -1.20 -2.97 -0.57
CA ASP A 255 -1.01 -4.11 0.35
C ASP A 255 -2.31 -4.94 0.58
N VAL A 256 -3.15 -5.03 -0.45
CA VAL A 256 -4.36 -5.86 -0.43
C VAL A 256 -3.96 -7.31 -0.64
N LYS A 257 -3.98 -8.09 0.44
CA LYS A 257 -3.51 -9.50 0.46
C LYS A 257 -4.47 -10.49 -0.18
N ALA A 258 -5.74 -10.13 -0.31
CA ALA A 258 -6.77 -10.96 -0.92
C ALA A 258 -7.74 -10.11 -1.75
N ALA A 259 -8.09 -10.57 -2.94
CA ALA A 259 -9.09 -9.90 -3.77
C ALA A 259 -10.47 -9.94 -3.09
N PRO A 260 -11.22 -8.81 -3.04
CA PRO A 260 -12.57 -8.80 -2.49
C PRO A 260 -13.49 -9.80 -3.18
N GLU A 261 -14.38 -10.44 -2.41
CA GLU A 261 -15.29 -11.50 -2.90
C GLU A 261 -16.15 -11.06 -4.09
N LYS A 262 -16.56 -9.79 -4.13
CA LYS A 262 -17.33 -9.21 -5.25
C LYS A 262 -16.64 -9.33 -6.61
N TYR A 263 -15.32 -9.51 -6.64
CA TYR A 263 -14.54 -9.70 -7.87
C TYR A 263 -14.20 -11.18 -8.15
N ILE A 264 -14.59 -12.10 -7.28
CA ILE A 264 -14.36 -13.54 -7.40
C ILE A 264 -15.68 -14.22 -7.76
N LEU A 265 -15.97 -14.29 -9.06
CA LEU A 265 -17.19 -14.92 -9.54
C LEU A 265 -17.12 -16.45 -9.42
N ARG A 266 -18.25 -17.11 -9.14
CA ARG A 266 -18.35 -18.57 -8.94
C ARG A 266 -17.68 -19.37 -10.06
N ARG A 267 -17.76 -18.89 -11.31
CA ARG A 267 -17.11 -19.50 -12.48
C ARG A 267 -15.59 -19.71 -12.29
N TRP A 268 -14.93 -18.80 -11.57
CA TRP A 268 -13.48 -18.81 -11.34
C TRP A 268 -13.07 -19.51 -10.04
N THR A 269 -14.01 -20.10 -9.32
CA THR A 269 -13.75 -20.86 -8.08
C THR A 269 -13.60 -22.36 -8.36
N ARG A 270 -13.03 -23.10 -7.39
CA ARG A 270 -12.99 -24.58 -7.44
C ARG A 270 -14.39 -25.21 -7.44
N GLU A 271 -15.39 -24.47 -7.01
CA GLU A 271 -16.79 -24.88 -6.92
C GLU A 271 -17.62 -24.51 -8.16
N ALA A 272 -16.98 -24.04 -9.24
CA ALA A 272 -17.68 -23.61 -10.45
C ALA A 272 -18.70 -24.63 -10.99
N ARG A 273 -18.39 -25.93 -10.86
CA ARG A 273 -19.23 -27.07 -11.27
C ARG A 273 -19.94 -27.78 -10.11
N CYS A 274 -19.90 -27.19 -8.91
CA CYS A 274 -20.64 -27.70 -7.76
C CYS A 274 -22.03 -27.08 -7.70
N GLY A 275 -22.99 -27.84 -7.18
CA GLY A 275 -24.41 -27.48 -7.08
C GLY A 275 -25.29 -28.11 -8.15
N ILE A 276 -26.59 -27.85 -8.03
CA ILE A 276 -27.64 -28.24 -8.97
C ILE A 276 -27.72 -27.14 -10.02
N VAL A 277 -27.54 -27.49 -11.29
CA VAL A 277 -27.74 -26.55 -12.41
C VAL A 277 -29.22 -26.58 -12.74
N LYS A 278 -29.91 -25.45 -12.59
CA LYS A 278 -31.31 -25.33 -13.01
C LYS A 278 -31.37 -24.73 -14.41
N ASP A 279 -32.28 -25.23 -15.25
CA ASP A 279 -32.58 -24.63 -16.54
C ASP A 279 -33.30 -23.28 -16.36
N PHE A 280 -33.54 -22.58 -17.46
CA PHE A 280 -34.26 -21.29 -17.46
C PHE A 280 -35.72 -21.39 -16.99
N ARG A 281 -36.26 -22.61 -16.82
CA ARG A 281 -37.60 -22.90 -16.29
C ARG A 281 -37.54 -23.39 -14.83
N GLY A 282 -36.36 -23.42 -14.22
CA GLY A 282 -36.16 -23.84 -12.84
C GLY A 282 -36.04 -25.36 -12.63
N ASN A 283 -36.05 -26.16 -13.69
CA ASN A 283 -35.91 -27.61 -13.61
C ASN A 283 -34.44 -28.00 -13.43
N GLU A 284 -34.16 -29.02 -12.64
CA GLU A 284 -32.80 -29.53 -12.48
C GLU A 284 -32.30 -30.18 -13.77
N VAL A 285 -31.19 -29.69 -14.29
CA VAL A 285 -30.51 -30.25 -15.45
C VAL A 285 -29.75 -31.48 -14.99
N GLU A 286 -30.16 -32.65 -15.47
CA GLU A 286 -29.46 -33.91 -15.21
C GLU A 286 -28.03 -33.83 -15.78
N GLY A 287 -27.05 -33.81 -14.89
CA GLY A 287 -25.64 -33.71 -15.26
C GLY A 287 -25.10 -35.03 -15.82
N ASP A 288 -24.15 -34.96 -16.77
CA ASP A 288 -23.47 -36.14 -17.31
C ASP A 288 -23.02 -37.09 -16.17
N PRO A 289 -23.51 -38.34 -16.12
CA PRO A 289 -23.18 -39.31 -15.07
C PRO A 289 -21.68 -39.52 -14.88
N LYS A 290 -20.86 -39.36 -15.94
CA LYS A 290 -19.40 -39.45 -15.88
C LYS A 290 -18.79 -38.26 -15.14
N LEU A 291 -19.33 -37.05 -15.32
CA LEU A 291 -18.91 -35.85 -14.59
C LEU A 291 -19.33 -35.93 -13.12
N SER A 292 -20.52 -36.47 -12.82
CA SER A 292 -21.02 -36.70 -11.46
C SER A 292 -20.15 -37.70 -10.69
N ARG A 293 -19.77 -38.82 -11.31
CA ARG A 293 -18.83 -39.80 -10.71
C ARG A 293 -17.45 -39.18 -10.46
N THR A 294 -16.95 -38.38 -11.40
CA THR A 294 -15.67 -37.67 -11.26
C THR A 294 -15.71 -36.61 -10.14
N ARG A 295 -16.84 -35.92 -9.97
CA ARG A 295 -17.07 -34.94 -8.88
C ARG A 295 -17.07 -35.62 -7.52
N MET A 296 -17.84 -36.70 -7.35
CA MET A 296 -17.89 -37.46 -6.10
C MET A 296 -16.50 -38.00 -5.74
N PHE A 297 -15.79 -38.58 -6.72
CA PHE A 297 -14.42 -39.06 -6.53
C PHE A 297 -13.47 -37.94 -6.07
N ARG A 298 -13.46 -36.79 -6.75
CA ARG A 298 -12.60 -35.65 -6.38
C ARG A 298 -12.89 -35.12 -4.98
N GLN A 299 -14.17 -35.01 -4.60
CA GLN A 299 -14.57 -34.56 -3.27
C GLN A 299 -14.05 -35.50 -2.18
N VAL A 300 -14.24 -36.81 -2.35
CA VAL A 300 -13.79 -37.82 -1.38
C VAL A 300 -12.27 -37.86 -1.30
N VAL A 301 -11.57 -37.92 -2.43
CA VAL A 301 -10.09 -37.96 -2.49
C VAL A 301 -9.45 -36.75 -1.81
N SER A 302 -10.02 -35.55 -1.98
CA SER A 302 -9.49 -34.34 -1.32
C SER A 302 -9.49 -34.44 0.21
N LYS A 303 -10.49 -35.10 0.79
CA LYS A 303 -10.59 -35.31 2.25
C LYS A 303 -9.57 -36.36 2.72
N PHE A 304 -9.40 -37.45 1.98
CA PHE A 304 -8.42 -38.49 2.29
C PHE A 304 -6.97 -38.00 2.16
N ILE A 305 -6.65 -37.19 1.14
CA ILE A 305 -5.31 -36.61 1.00
C ILE A 305 -4.97 -35.74 2.21
N ARG A 306 -5.94 -34.93 2.69
CA ARG A 306 -5.72 -34.11 3.89
C ARG A 306 -5.49 -34.97 5.13
N ALA A 307 -6.37 -35.95 5.36
CA ALA A 307 -6.24 -36.88 6.49
C ALA A 307 -4.90 -37.66 6.47
N ALA A 308 -4.45 -38.12 5.30
CA ALA A 308 -3.18 -38.81 5.15
C ALA A 308 -1.97 -37.86 5.38
N THR A 309 -2.09 -36.59 4.96
CA THR A 309 -1.04 -35.59 5.22
C THR A 309 -0.93 -35.30 6.72
N ASP A 310 -2.06 -35.12 7.40
CA ASP A 310 -2.07 -34.84 8.84
C ASP A 310 -1.56 -36.05 9.64
N ALA A 311 -1.95 -37.27 9.25
CA ALA A 311 -1.52 -38.52 9.89
C ALA A 311 -0.06 -38.90 9.63
N SER A 312 0.58 -38.39 8.57
CA SER A 312 1.99 -38.70 8.26
C SER A 312 3.00 -38.19 9.31
N SER A 313 2.53 -37.43 10.30
CA SER A 313 3.35 -36.83 11.36
C SER A 313 3.43 -37.67 12.65
N SER A 314 2.56 -38.67 12.83
CA SER A 314 2.54 -39.56 14.00
C SER A 314 2.07 -40.96 13.60
N GLU A 315 2.77 -41.97 14.11
CA GLU A 315 2.45 -43.38 13.86
C GLU A 315 1.09 -43.76 14.45
N GLU A 316 0.72 -43.19 15.61
CA GLU A 316 -0.60 -43.41 16.23
C GLU A 316 -1.73 -42.80 15.39
N CYS A 317 -1.53 -41.62 14.80
CA CYS A 317 -2.49 -41.01 13.89
C CYS A 317 -2.67 -41.82 12.61
N LEU A 318 -1.61 -42.47 12.12
CA LEU A 318 -1.65 -43.33 10.94
C LEU A 318 -2.52 -44.56 11.18
N GLU A 319 -2.36 -45.22 12.32
CA GLU A 319 -3.16 -46.38 12.71
C GLU A 319 -4.66 -46.05 12.87
N ILE A 320 -4.99 -44.86 13.38
CA ILE A 320 -6.38 -44.37 13.46
C ILE A 320 -6.99 -44.21 12.07
N VAL A 321 -6.25 -43.61 11.13
CA VAL A 321 -6.72 -43.41 9.75
C VAL A 321 -6.89 -44.74 9.04
N ASP A 322 -5.94 -45.67 9.19
CA ASP A 322 -5.95 -46.97 8.52
C ASP A 322 -7.16 -47.82 8.96
N ASN A 323 -7.34 -47.99 10.28
CA ASN A 323 -8.50 -48.69 10.84
C ASN A 323 -9.83 -48.05 10.41
N SER A 324 -9.89 -46.71 10.34
CA SER A 324 -11.08 -45.99 9.90
C SER A 324 -11.38 -46.22 8.41
N VAL A 325 -10.34 -46.26 7.57
CA VAL A 325 -10.46 -46.53 6.13
C VAL A 325 -11.01 -47.93 5.90
N ASP A 326 -10.53 -48.94 6.62
CA ASP A 326 -10.99 -50.31 6.50
C ASP A 326 -12.47 -50.48 6.87
N VAL A 327 -12.90 -49.87 7.98
CA VAL A 327 -14.31 -49.86 8.38
C VAL A 327 -15.19 -49.17 7.32
N MET A 328 -14.71 -48.06 6.74
CA MET A 328 -15.43 -47.38 5.65
C MET A 328 -15.53 -48.25 4.39
N CYS A 329 -14.43 -48.89 3.99
CA CYS A 329 -14.40 -49.79 2.84
C CYS A 329 -15.36 -50.97 3.01
N ALA A 330 -15.38 -51.60 4.19
CA ALA A 330 -16.29 -52.70 4.51
C ALA A 330 -17.77 -52.29 4.38
N LYS A 331 -18.14 -51.14 4.96
CA LYS A 331 -19.52 -50.59 4.85
C LYS A 331 -19.93 -50.28 3.41
N ILE A 332 -19.00 -49.78 2.60
CA ILE A 332 -19.27 -49.50 1.17
C ILE A 332 -19.51 -50.79 0.40
N ILE A 333 -18.75 -51.86 0.70
CA ILE A 333 -18.94 -53.18 0.08
C ILE A 333 -20.30 -53.76 0.48
N GLU A 334 -20.64 -53.73 1.76
CA GLU A 334 -21.92 -54.21 2.28
C GLU A 334 -23.12 -53.51 1.61
N PHE A 335 -23.07 -52.18 1.51
CA PHE A 335 -24.10 -51.40 0.82
C PHE A 335 -24.23 -51.77 -0.66
N ARG A 336 -23.12 -52.09 -1.34
CA ARG A 336 -23.14 -52.52 -2.75
C ARG A 336 -23.77 -53.91 -2.92
N LEU A 337 -23.58 -54.82 -1.98
CA LEU A 337 -24.18 -56.15 -2.02
C LEU A 337 -25.69 -56.08 -1.79
N GLN A 338 -26.15 -55.24 -0.85
CA GLN A 338 -27.57 -54.99 -0.59
C GLN A 338 -28.30 -54.35 -1.80
N ALA A 339 -27.59 -53.64 -2.66
CA ALA A 339 -28.16 -53.05 -3.88
C ALA A 339 -28.34 -54.07 -5.03
N ILE A 340 -27.62 -55.19 -5.03
CA ILE A 340 -27.67 -56.22 -6.09
C ILE A 340 -28.83 -57.19 -5.86
N ASP A 341 -29.17 -57.51 -4.61
CA ASP A 341 -30.31 -58.40 -4.26
C ASP A 341 -31.69 -57.80 -4.62
N ASN A 342 -31.78 -56.48 -4.80
CA ASN A 342 -33.03 -55.80 -5.13
C ASN A 342 -33.34 -55.74 -6.65
N ASP A 343 -32.39 -56.10 -7.52
CA ASP A 343 -32.51 -55.93 -8.98
C ASP A 343 -32.87 -57.24 -9.73
N CYS A 344 -33.06 -58.36 -9.01
CA CYS A 344 -33.41 -59.67 -9.60
C CYS A 344 -34.92 -59.89 -9.84
N HIS A 345 -35.77 -58.88 -9.61
CA HIS A 345 -37.20 -58.94 -9.88
C HIS A 345 -37.65 -57.74 -10.74
N ILE A 346 -37.50 -57.87 -12.05
CA ILE A 346 -38.47 -57.43 -13.09
C ILE A 346 -37.98 -57.98 -14.44
N ASN A 347 -38.72 -58.95 -14.99
CA ASN A 347 -38.69 -59.33 -16.40
C ASN A 347 -39.44 -58.27 -17.21
N ASP A 348 -38.94 -57.87 -18.38
CA ASP A 348 -39.63 -58.15 -19.64
C ASP A 348 -38.86 -57.70 -20.90
N ASN A 349 -39.08 -58.50 -21.94
CA ASN A 349 -38.49 -58.59 -23.28
C ASN A 349 -38.13 -57.29 -24.06
N PRO A 350 -37.13 -57.36 -24.97
CA PRO A 350 -36.81 -56.28 -25.88
C PRO A 350 -37.84 -56.19 -27.03
N THR A 351 -38.62 -55.12 -27.07
CA THR A 351 -39.44 -54.78 -28.24
C THR A 351 -38.68 -53.79 -29.11
N PHE A 352 -38.32 -54.23 -30.31
CA PHE A 352 -37.70 -53.43 -31.36
C PHE A 352 -38.75 -52.51 -32.00
N VAL A 353 -38.58 -51.19 -31.92
CA VAL A 353 -39.26 -50.25 -32.83
C VAL A 353 -38.27 -49.17 -33.28
N SER A 354 -38.09 -49.14 -34.60
CA SER A 354 -37.35 -48.17 -35.39
C SER A 354 -38.02 -46.79 -35.38
N SER A 355 -37.24 -45.70 -35.32
CA SER A 355 -37.29 -44.64 -36.35
C SER A 355 -36.39 -43.43 -36.06
N ASN A 356 -35.69 -43.01 -37.13
CA ASN A 356 -35.27 -41.65 -37.48
C ASN A 356 -34.08 -41.01 -36.74
N VAL A 357 -32.88 -41.45 -37.13
CA VAL A 357 -31.63 -40.71 -36.95
C VAL A 357 -31.56 -39.58 -38.00
N MET A 358 -31.68 -38.32 -37.56
CA MET A 358 -31.24 -37.17 -38.35
C MET A 358 -29.75 -36.95 -38.08
N GLN A 359 -28.90 -37.20 -39.09
CA GLN A 359 -27.45 -37.01 -38.97
C GLN A 359 -27.05 -35.53 -39.09
N PRO A 360 -26.27 -34.98 -38.13
CA PRO A 360 -25.65 -33.68 -38.32
C PRO A 360 -24.38 -33.80 -39.18
N ASN A 361 -24.28 -32.93 -40.19
CA ASN A 361 -23.14 -32.84 -41.11
C ASN A 361 -21.82 -32.62 -40.35
N GLY A 362 -20.83 -33.48 -40.64
CA GLY A 362 -19.53 -33.49 -39.97
C GLY A 362 -18.71 -32.20 -40.15
N PHE A 363 -17.87 -31.91 -39.16
CA PHE A 363 -16.87 -30.86 -39.23
C PHE A 363 -15.77 -31.24 -40.24
N LYS A 364 -15.45 -30.32 -41.16
CA LYS A 364 -14.35 -30.49 -42.14
C LYS A 364 -13.01 -30.66 -41.42
N VAL A 365 -12.41 -31.84 -41.54
CA VAL A 365 -11.04 -32.13 -41.10
C VAL A 365 -10.06 -31.40 -42.02
N ARG A 366 -9.22 -30.52 -41.47
CA ARG A 366 -8.04 -29.98 -42.19
C ARG A 366 -6.91 -31.00 -42.14
N PRO A 367 -6.17 -31.24 -43.24
CA PRO A 367 -5.12 -32.26 -43.26
C PRO A 367 -3.94 -31.88 -42.35
N CYS A 368 -3.49 -32.89 -41.60
CA CYS A 368 -2.40 -32.83 -40.65
C CYS A 368 -1.05 -32.63 -41.37
N ARG A 369 -0.41 -31.45 -41.22
CA ARG A 369 0.99 -31.27 -41.63
C ARG A 369 1.90 -31.81 -40.53
N LYS A 370 2.65 -32.87 -40.85
CA LYS A 370 3.72 -33.43 -40.01
C LYS A 370 4.87 -32.43 -39.88
N GLY A 371 5.04 -31.87 -38.69
CA GLY A 371 6.22 -31.11 -38.26
C GLY A 371 6.48 -31.42 -36.78
N PRO A 372 7.73 -31.31 -36.29
CA PRO A 372 8.07 -31.82 -34.97
C PRO A 372 7.31 -31.03 -33.88
N GLN A 373 6.55 -31.73 -33.03
CA GLN A 373 5.91 -31.15 -31.87
C GLN A 373 6.97 -30.63 -30.91
N ARG A 374 7.22 -29.32 -30.94
CA ARG A 374 7.90 -28.62 -29.84
C ARG A 374 6.85 -27.83 -29.07
N ARG A 375 6.80 -28.09 -27.76
CA ARG A 375 5.99 -27.32 -26.80
C ARG A 375 6.21 -25.81 -27.03
N PRO A 376 5.14 -25.00 -27.13
CA PRO A 376 5.29 -23.55 -27.20
C PRO A 376 6.03 -23.06 -25.95
N LYS A 377 7.08 -22.28 -26.17
CA LYS A 377 7.89 -21.73 -25.08
C LYS A 377 7.11 -20.68 -24.29
N SER A 378 7.35 -20.61 -22.99
CA SER A 378 6.75 -19.59 -22.13
C SER A 378 7.41 -18.22 -22.39
N TRP A 379 6.72 -17.14 -22.03
CA TRP A 379 7.21 -15.77 -22.19
C TRP A 379 8.57 -15.55 -21.49
N VAL A 380 8.83 -16.23 -20.37
CA VAL A 380 10.10 -16.18 -19.63
C VAL A 380 11.26 -16.78 -20.43
N GLU A 381 11.02 -17.83 -21.23
CA GLU A 381 12.04 -18.48 -22.06
C GLU A 381 12.41 -17.67 -23.32
N CYS A 382 11.58 -16.68 -23.70
CA CYS A 382 11.85 -15.78 -24.82
C CYS A 382 12.77 -14.61 -24.44
N GLN A 383 12.94 -14.30 -23.15
CA GLN A 383 13.73 -13.15 -22.70
C GLN A 383 15.23 -13.43 -22.59
N SER A 384 15.66 -14.69 -22.51
CA SER A 384 17.05 -15.05 -22.21
C SER A 384 18.02 -14.99 -23.41
N LYS A 385 17.70 -14.28 -24.51
CA LYS A 385 18.52 -14.26 -25.74
C LYS A 385 18.80 -12.89 -26.37
N GLN A 386 18.57 -11.77 -25.68
CA GLN A 386 19.14 -10.49 -26.13
C GLN A 386 20.28 -10.04 -25.21
N GLY A 387 21.43 -10.66 -25.42
CA GLY A 387 22.70 -10.24 -24.84
C GLY A 387 23.87 -10.76 -25.67
N LYS A 388 24.59 -9.81 -26.29
CA LYS A 388 25.94 -9.87 -26.89
C LYS A 388 26.07 -10.15 -28.40
N ARG A 389 26.30 -9.07 -29.15
CA ARG A 389 27.41 -8.83 -30.14
C ARG A 389 27.20 -7.44 -30.79
N VAL A 390 28.17 -6.58 -31.12
CA VAL A 390 29.43 -6.07 -30.56
C VAL A 390 29.90 -4.95 -31.54
N GLN A 391 30.56 -3.90 -31.02
CA GLN A 391 31.50 -2.93 -31.65
C GLN A 391 31.06 -1.86 -32.67
N THR A 392 31.15 -0.61 -32.19
CA THR A 392 31.82 0.59 -32.75
C THR A 392 32.22 0.66 -34.23
N GLN A 393 31.76 1.72 -34.90
CA GLN A 393 32.60 2.61 -35.72
C GLN A 393 32.03 4.06 -35.71
N ARG A 394 32.93 5.05 -35.67
CA ARG A 394 32.70 6.51 -35.60
C ARG A 394 32.16 7.08 -36.92
N ALA A 395 31.23 8.04 -36.87
CA ALA A 395 31.11 9.15 -37.83
C ALA A 395 30.39 10.36 -37.20
N ARG A 396 30.79 11.57 -37.61
CA ARG A 396 30.47 12.92 -37.08
C ARG A 396 29.03 13.40 -37.41
N PRO A 397 28.51 14.45 -36.74
CA PRO A 397 27.13 14.88 -36.89
C PRO A 397 26.95 15.79 -38.12
N HIS A 398 25.82 15.65 -38.82
CA HIS A 398 25.35 16.61 -39.80
C HIS A 398 23.97 17.11 -39.38
N ASN A 399 23.87 18.43 -39.21
CA ASN A 399 22.62 19.18 -39.08
C ASN A 399 21.71 18.90 -40.28
N GLN A 400 20.41 18.73 -40.03
CA GLN A 400 19.35 19.25 -40.91
C GLN A 400 18.03 19.39 -40.15
N VAL A 401 17.49 20.61 -40.27
CA VAL A 401 16.17 21.09 -39.84
C VAL A 401 15.11 20.61 -40.83
N SER A 402 13.90 20.32 -40.36
CA SER A 402 12.57 20.39 -41.02
C SER A 402 11.66 19.28 -40.47
N GLU A 403 10.35 19.38 -40.28
CA GLU A 403 9.35 20.45 -40.27
C GLU A 403 8.06 19.73 -39.80
N ALA A 404 7.25 20.37 -38.97
CA ALA A 404 6.02 19.77 -38.44
C ALA A 404 4.97 19.58 -39.55
N LYS A 405 4.31 18.42 -39.59
CA LYS A 405 3.06 18.23 -40.33
C LYS A 405 1.96 17.81 -39.37
N GLU A 406 1.04 18.74 -39.12
CA GLU A 406 -0.27 18.51 -38.54
C GLU A 406 -1.13 17.63 -39.47
N LEU A 407 -1.97 16.78 -38.89
CA LEU A 407 -3.08 16.12 -39.56
C LEU A 407 -4.38 16.33 -38.75
N PRO A 408 -5.55 16.39 -39.41
CA PRO A 408 -6.68 17.17 -38.96
C PRO A 408 -7.60 16.42 -38.00
N THR A 409 -8.11 17.18 -37.02
CA THR A 409 -9.18 16.81 -36.09
C THR A 409 -10.50 16.60 -36.84
N GLN A 410 -11.03 15.37 -36.82
CA GLN A 410 -12.44 15.11 -37.14
C GLN A 410 -13.23 14.97 -35.85
N LEU A 411 -14.15 15.92 -35.63
CA LEU A 411 -15.19 15.90 -34.63
C LEU A 411 -16.14 14.73 -34.90
N LEU A 412 -16.29 13.83 -33.91
CA LEU A 412 -17.41 12.93 -33.81
C LEU A 412 -18.13 13.22 -32.49
N ASP A 413 -19.33 13.75 -32.62
CA ASP A 413 -20.27 14.01 -31.54
C ASP A 413 -20.58 12.72 -30.77
N GLY A 414 -20.07 12.64 -29.54
CA GLY A 414 -20.45 11.64 -28.56
C GLY A 414 -21.02 12.34 -27.34
N VAL A 415 -22.31 12.15 -27.09
CA VAL A 415 -23.04 12.64 -25.92
C VAL A 415 -22.29 12.24 -24.65
N CYS A 416 -21.61 13.21 -24.03
CA CYS A 416 -20.94 13.05 -22.75
C CYS A 416 -21.99 13.22 -21.64
N CYS A 417 -22.22 12.17 -20.85
CA CYS A 417 -22.96 12.31 -19.60
C CYS A 417 -22.15 13.21 -18.66
N SER A 418 -22.70 14.36 -18.29
CA SER A 418 -22.08 15.27 -17.34
C SER A 418 -21.88 14.58 -15.98
N PRO A 419 -20.80 14.89 -15.24
CA PRO A 419 -20.65 14.42 -13.87
C PRO A 419 -21.72 15.03 -12.96
N PRO A 420 -22.11 14.34 -11.87
CA PRO A 420 -23.09 14.88 -10.92
C PRO A 420 -22.56 16.18 -10.28
N THR A 421 -23.40 17.21 -10.29
CA THR A 421 -23.15 18.49 -9.66
C THR A 421 -23.32 18.34 -8.15
N TYR A 422 -22.30 18.69 -7.38
CA TYR A 422 -22.36 18.72 -5.92
C TYR A 422 -22.63 20.15 -5.45
N GLU A 423 -23.78 20.39 -4.83
CA GLU A 423 -24.07 21.64 -4.14
C GLU A 423 -23.45 21.61 -2.74
N ALA A 424 -22.52 22.53 -2.48
CA ALA A 424 -21.91 22.69 -1.17
C ALA A 424 -22.92 23.23 -0.15
N PRO A 425 -22.93 22.76 1.12
CA PRO A 425 -23.74 23.36 2.16
C PRO A 425 -23.30 24.81 2.42
N GLN A 426 -24.22 25.75 2.24
CA GLN A 426 -24.02 27.14 2.64
C GLN A 426 -23.97 27.22 4.17
N THR A 427 -22.77 27.35 4.73
CA THR A 427 -22.58 27.82 6.10
C THR A 427 -21.82 29.15 6.02
N GLN A 428 -22.57 30.23 6.26
CA GLN A 428 -22.02 31.56 6.47
C GLN A 428 -21.42 31.61 7.87
N ASP A 429 -20.16 31.20 8.00
CA ASP A 429 -19.30 31.69 9.06
C ASP A 429 -18.00 32.13 8.41
N ALA A 430 -17.57 33.36 8.71
CA ALA A 430 -16.45 34.01 8.06
C ALA A 430 -15.18 33.16 8.20
N GLN A 431 -14.81 32.46 7.12
CA GLN A 431 -13.56 31.71 6.99
C GLN A 431 -12.39 32.69 7.01
N ILE A 432 -11.73 32.80 8.16
CA ILE A 432 -10.42 33.44 8.25
C ILE A 432 -9.40 32.44 7.68
N SER A 433 -8.68 32.86 6.63
CA SER A 433 -7.62 32.05 6.04
C SER A 433 -6.48 31.84 7.04
N PHE A 434 -5.89 30.64 7.05
CA PHE A 434 -4.70 30.30 7.86
C PHE A 434 -3.55 31.29 7.63
N THR A 435 -3.41 31.79 6.40
CA THR A 435 -2.42 32.82 6.06
C THR A 435 -2.70 34.15 6.78
N THR A 436 -3.96 34.46 7.08
CA THR A 436 -4.35 35.70 7.77
C THR A 436 -4.02 35.65 9.26
N LEU A 437 -4.12 34.49 9.91
CA LEU A 437 -3.74 34.30 11.33
C LEU A 437 -2.23 34.35 11.56
N LEU A 438 -1.43 34.00 10.55
CA LEU A 438 0.04 34.09 10.63
C LEU A 438 0.58 35.50 10.31
N MET A 439 -0.25 36.37 9.74
CA MET A 439 0.12 37.72 9.29
C MET A 439 -0.35 38.82 10.24
N THR A 440 -1.04 38.50 11.34
CA THR A 440 -1.33 39.48 12.39
C THR A 440 -0.03 39.86 13.10
N PRO A 441 0.41 41.13 13.04
CA PRO A 441 1.59 41.57 13.76
C PRO A 441 1.35 41.37 15.26
N LEU A 442 2.31 40.74 15.94
CA LEU A 442 2.40 40.79 17.39
C LEU A 442 2.52 42.27 17.78
N ASN A 443 1.48 42.84 18.38
CA ASN A 443 1.58 44.17 18.97
C ASN A 443 2.55 44.10 20.15
N ASP A 444 3.53 44.99 20.18
CA ASP A 444 4.56 45.15 21.23
C ASP A 444 4.00 45.57 22.61
N THR A 445 2.71 45.37 22.87
CA THR A 445 2.05 45.70 24.14
C THR A 445 1.78 44.49 25.03
N ASP A 446 1.94 43.25 24.54
CA ASP A 446 1.63 42.03 25.31
C ASP A 446 2.85 41.31 25.92
N ILE A 447 4.07 41.86 25.79
CA ILE A 447 5.28 41.32 26.44
C ILE A 447 5.58 42.02 27.79
N GLY A 448 4.67 42.89 28.26
CA GLY A 448 4.89 43.75 29.42
C GLY A 448 4.26 43.32 30.75
N ARG A 449 3.55 42.19 30.84
CA ARG A 449 2.85 41.79 32.08
C ARG A 449 2.78 40.27 32.30
N ILE A 450 3.92 39.65 32.59
CA ILE A 450 3.95 38.40 33.38
C ILE A 450 4.97 38.60 34.50
N GLY A 451 4.59 39.48 35.42
CA GLY A 451 5.21 39.68 36.71
C GLY A 451 4.07 40.01 37.68
N ASP A 452 3.96 39.21 38.72
CA ASP A 452 3.10 39.36 39.90
C ASP A 452 1.61 39.01 39.78
N LEU A 453 1.33 37.80 40.31
CA LEU A 453 0.32 37.51 41.33
C LEU A 453 -1.08 38.13 41.19
N GLY A 454 -2.06 37.24 40.99
CA GLY A 454 -3.23 37.24 41.87
C GLY A 454 -4.61 37.42 41.23
N VAL A 455 -5.43 36.39 41.43
CA VAL A 455 -6.84 36.47 41.85
C VAL A 455 -7.90 36.85 40.78
N ASP A 456 -8.75 35.84 40.52
CA ASP A 456 -10.19 35.83 40.22
C ASP A 456 -10.83 36.35 38.91
N LEU A 457 -11.59 35.40 38.31
CA LEU A 457 -12.92 35.48 37.68
C LEU A 457 -13.07 36.42 36.46
N LEU A 458 -13.37 35.93 35.25
CA LEU A 458 -14.41 34.98 34.81
C LEU A 458 -13.92 34.05 33.70
#